data_AF-A0A2G6NW54-F1
#
_entry.id   AF-A0A2G6NW54-F1
#
_cell.length_a   1.000
_cell.length_b   1.000
_cell.length_c   1.000
_cell.angle_alpha   90.00
_cell.angle_beta   90.00
_cell.angle_gamma   90.00
#
_symmetry.space_group_name_H-M   'P 1'
#
loop_
_entity.id
_entity.type
_entity.pdbx_description
1 polymer ?
#
loop_
_entity_poly.entity_id
_entity_poly.type
_entity_poly.pdbx_seq_one_letter_code
_entity_poly.pdbx_strand_id
1 'polypeptide(L)'
;MNKAIAALLIILLVPMVALAANELIVTELMYNSIGTDVEWIEMFNNTETDLDLTGWYVVDGNIDHTHMPLSGTLGAGEVLLLVGDIDLFTAQYPQLGAGQHRLPGLQ
;
A
#
# COMPACT_ATOMS: atom_id res chain seq x y z
N MET A 1 51.43 -21.33 3.74
CA MET A 1 49.98 -21.65 3.85
C MET A 1 49.26 -20.38 4.32
N ASN A 2 48.79 -19.50 3.44
CA ASN A 2 47.96 -18.36 3.84
C ASN A 2 46.48 -18.68 3.60
N LYS A 3 45.95 -19.57 4.44
CA LYS A 3 44.52 -19.91 4.48
C LYS A 3 43.66 -18.81 5.13
N ALA A 4 44.25 -17.66 5.47
CA ALA A 4 43.59 -16.62 6.28
C ALA A 4 42.76 -15.59 5.48
N ILE A 5 42.85 -15.56 4.14
CA ILE A 5 42.14 -14.53 3.34
C ILE A 5 40.70 -14.98 2.98
N ALA A 6 40.37 -16.26 3.09
CA ALA A 6 39.05 -16.80 2.71
C ALA A 6 37.93 -16.55 3.75
N ALA A 7 38.26 -16.08 4.96
CA ALA A 7 37.27 -15.95 6.04
C ALA A 7 36.50 -14.60 6.04
N LEU A 8 37.02 -13.57 5.37
CA LEU A 8 36.41 -12.22 5.38
C LEU A 8 35.30 -12.05 4.32
N LEU A 9 35.31 -12.88 3.25
CA LEU A 9 34.30 -12.86 2.18
C LEU A 9 32.98 -13.56 2.56
N ILE A 10 32.99 -14.43 3.58
CA ILE A 10 31.80 -15.20 3.99
C ILE A 10 30.91 -14.38 4.95
N ILE A 11 31.45 -13.37 5.63
CA ILE A 11 30.66 -12.47 6.50
C ILE A 11 29.81 -11.49 5.69
N LEU A 12 30.12 -11.28 4.41
CA LEU A 12 29.33 -10.43 3.50
C LEU A 12 28.16 -11.19 2.82
N LEU A 13 27.99 -12.46 3.15
CA LEU A 13 26.92 -13.34 2.65
C LEU A 13 25.88 -13.62 3.73
N VAL A 14 25.60 -12.65 4.61
CA VAL A 14 24.37 -12.69 5.39
C VAL A 14 23.25 -12.70 4.36
N PRO A 15 22.39 -13.74 4.29
CA PRO A 15 21.21 -13.63 3.46
C PRO A 15 20.49 -12.39 3.95
N MET A 16 20.28 -11.43 3.05
CA MET A 16 19.32 -10.38 3.27
C MET A 16 18.01 -11.11 3.50
N VAL A 17 17.73 -11.39 4.77
CA VAL A 17 16.44 -11.88 5.19
C VAL A 17 15.55 -10.74 4.74
N ALA A 18 14.84 -10.94 3.65
CA ALA A 18 13.65 -10.16 3.39
C ALA A 18 12.82 -10.39 4.65
N LEU A 19 12.89 -9.45 5.60
CA LEU A 19 11.76 -9.27 6.49
C LEU A 19 10.58 -9.22 5.53
N ALA A 20 9.57 -10.04 5.79
CA ALA A 20 8.27 -9.81 5.18
C ALA A 20 7.85 -8.42 5.67
N ALA A 21 8.34 -7.38 5.00
CA ALA A 21 7.90 -6.03 5.19
C ALA A 21 6.45 -6.07 4.78
N ASN A 22 5.58 -5.46 5.59
CA ASN A 22 4.23 -5.21 5.13
C ASN A 22 4.37 -4.20 3.97
N GLU A 23 4.48 -4.71 2.74
CA GLU A 23 4.84 -3.91 1.56
C GLU A 23 3.76 -2.85 1.30
N LEU A 24 2.51 -3.28 1.29
CA LEU A 24 1.33 -2.43 1.21
C LEU A 24 0.59 -2.50 2.54
N ILE A 25 0.41 -1.36 3.19
CA ILE A 25 -0.22 -1.26 4.52
C ILE A 25 -1.52 -0.49 4.37
N VAL A 26 -2.62 -1.04 4.88
CA VAL A 26 -3.84 -0.25 5.10
C VAL A 26 -3.58 0.71 6.25
N THR A 27 -3.53 2.01 5.96
CA THR A 27 -3.23 3.07 6.94
C THR A 27 -4.49 3.68 7.52
N GLU A 28 -5.55 3.81 6.71
CA GLU A 28 -6.82 4.38 7.14
C GLU A 28 -8.01 3.64 6.51
N LEU A 29 -9.12 3.64 7.23
CA LEU A 29 -10.38 3.06 6.81
C LEU A 29 -11.52 4.01 7.17
N MET A 30 -12.18 4.57 6.16
CA MET A 30 -13.44 5.29 6.34
C MET A 30 -14.60 4.33 6.13
N TYR A 31 -15.04 3.70 7.22
CA TYR A 31 -16.22 2.85 7.23
C TYR A 31 -17.39 3.62 7.83
N ASN A 32 -18.61 3.39 7.33
CA ASN A 32 -19.84 4.01 7.86
C ASN A 32 -19.80 5.55 7.82
N SER A 33 -19.56 6.10 6.63
CA SER A 33 -19.60 7.54 6.41
C SER A 33 -20.98 8.13 6.77
N ILE A 34 -21.00 9.35 7.30
CA ILE A 34 -22.25 10.02 7.68
C ILE A 34 -22.93 10.59 6.42
N GLY A 35 -24.14 10.13 6.13
CA GLY A 35 -24.96 10.66 5.04
C GLY A 35 -24.87 9.80 3.78
N THR A 36 -24.17 10.29 2.75
CA THR A 36 -23.93 9.53 1.52
C THR A 36 -22.84 8.51 1.80
N ASP A 37 -23.03 7.27 1.35
CA ASP A 37 -22.15 6.13 1.60
C ASP A 37 -20.82 6.23 0.82
N VAL A 38 -19.98 7.18 1.23
CA VAL A 38 -18.66 7.49 0.66
C VAL A 38 -17.59 6.86 1.52
N GLU A 39 -17.45 5.55 1.38
CA GLU A 39 -16.42 4.74 2.03
C GLU A 39 -15.15 4.66 1.19
N TRP A 40 -14.01 4.55 1.86
CA TRP A 40 -12.72 4.40 1.20
C TRP A 40 -11.67 3.76 2.10
N ILE A 41 -10.62 3.23 1.47
CA ILE A 41 -9.46 2.63 2.12
C ILE A 41 -8.22 3.38 1.65
N GLU A 42 -7.36 3.80 2.59
CA GLU A 42 -6.02 4.30 2.28
C GLU A 42 -5.01 3.17 2.43
N MET A 43 -4.18 2.98 1.41
CA MET A 43 -3.08 2.02 1.40
C MET A 43 -1.77 2.73 1.06
N PHE A 44 -0.72 2.44 1.83
CA PHE A 44 0.60 3.05 1.71
C PHE A 44 1.63 2.01 1.29
N ASN A 45 2.40 2.30 0.24
CA ASN A 45 3.59 1.53 -0.10
C ASN A 45 4.70 1.87 0.91
N ASN A 46 4.91 0.98 1.87
CA ASN A 46 5.90 1.11 2.94
C ASN A 46 7.29 0.59 2.54
N THR A 47 7.52 0.37 1.24
CA THR A 47 8.82 -0.07 0.72
C THR A 47 9.60 1.11 0.12
N GLU A 48 10.90 0.88 -0.12
CA GLU A 48 11.78 1.83 -0.80
C GLU A 48 11.74 1.66 -2.34
N THR A 49 10.82 0.85 -2.85
CA THR A 49 10.70 0.49 -4.27
C THR A 49 9.27 0.60 -4.77
N ASP A 50 9.10 0.73 -6.08
CA ASP A 50 7.78 0.73 -6.69
C ASP A 50 7.14 -0.68 -6.60
N LEU A 51 5.85 -0.72 -6.28
CA LEU A 51 5.04 -1.95 -6.27
C LEU A 51 4.25 -2.07 -7.57
N ASP A 52 4.40 -3.19 -8.27
CA ASP A 52 3.47 -3.59 -9.35
C ASP A 52 2.25 -4.27 -8.72
N LEU A 53 1.10 -3.62 -8.83
CA LEU A 53 -0.16 -4.09 -8.26
C LEU A 53 -0.89 -5.08 -9.19
N THR A 54 -0.29 -5.45 -10.33
CA THR A 54 -0.90 -6.40 -11.27
C THR A 54 -1.17 -7.75 -10.58
N GLY A 55 -2.45 -8.15 -10.56
CA GLY A 55 -2.90 -9.39 -9.93
C GLY A 55 -3.18 -9.28 -8.43
N TRP A 56 -2.94 -8.12 -7.82
CA TRP A 56 -3.39 -7.83 -6.45
C TRP A 56 -4.88 -7.50 -6.47
N TYR A 57 -5.56 -7.73 -5.34
CA TYR A 57 -6.97 -7.42 -5.19
C TYR A 57 -7.32 -7.13 -3.74
N VAL A 58 -8.43 -6.43 -3.54
CA VAL A 58 -9.07 -6.26 -2.24
C VAL A 58 -10.34 -7.10 -2.20
N VAL A 59 -10.57 -7.76 -1.08
CA VAL A 59 -11.79 -8.49 -0.75
C VAL A 59 -12.07 -8.27 0.73
N ASP A 60 -13.34 -8.34 1.12
CA ASP A 60 -13.70 -8.27 2.54
C ASP A 60 -13.34 -9.57 3.27
N GLY A 61 -13.82 -9.74 4.51
CA GLY A 61 -13.56 -10.93 5.31
C GLY A 61 -14.07 -12.25 4.72
N ASN A 62 -14.85 -12.22 3.64
CA ASN A 62 -15.32 -13.39 2.92
C ASN A 62 -14.66 -13.49 1.53
N ILE A 63 -13.73 -14.45 1.40
CA ILE A 63 -12.95 -14.66 0.17
C ILE A 63 -13.80 -15.05 -1.05
N ASP A 64 -15.03 -15.54 -0.83
CA ASP A 64 -15.95 -15.93 -1.91
C ASP A 64 -16.69 -14.72 -2.51
N HIS A 65 -16.57 -13.53 -1.92
CA HIS A 65 -17.10 -12.30 -2.49
C HIS A 65 -16.30 -11.84 -3.71
N THR A 66 -16.82 -10.81 -4.40
CA THR A 66 -16.16 -10.26 -5.59
C THR A 66 -14.83 -9.63 -5.20
N HIS A 67 -13.76 -10.03 -5.90
CA HIS A 67 -12.43 -9.46 -5.72
C HIS A 67 -12.33 -8.17 -6.52
N MET A 68 -12.00 -7.07 -5.87
CA MET A 68 -11.74 -5.79 -6.53
C MET A 68 -10.28 -5.78 -7.01
N PRO A 69 -10.01 -5.92 -8.31
CA PRO A 69 -8.64 -5.98 -8.79
C PRO A 69 -7.95 -4.62 -8.65
N LEU A 70 -6.70 -4.64 -8.22
CA LEU A 70 -5.78 -3.52 -8.32
C LEU A 70 -4.96 -3.65 -9.60
N SER A 71 -4.44 -2.53 -10.08
CA SER A 71 -3.55 -2.51 -11.24
C SER A 71 -2.68 -1.26 -11.23
N GLY A 72 -1.63 -1.27 -12.05
CA GLY A 72 -0.69 -0.16 -12.15
C GLY A 72 0.47 -0.28 -11.17
N THR A 73 1.25 0.78 -11.11
CA THR A 73 2.44 0.88 -10.28
C THR A 73 2.20 1.90 -9.18
N LEU A 74 2.45 1.51 -7.94
CA LEU A 74 2.43 2.42 -6.79
C LEU A 74 3.86 2.70 -6.38
N GLY A 75 4.30 3.94 -6.51
CA GLY A 75 5.68 4.33 -6.25
C GLY A 75 6.10 4.11 -4.79
N ALA A 76 7.41 4.07 -4.54
CA ALA A 76 7.94 4.02 -3.18
C ALA A 76 7.41 5.17 -2.32
N GLY A 77 6.82 4.87 -1.15
CA GLY A 77 6.25 5.89 -0.26
C GLY A 77 4.98 6.56 -0.77
N GLU A 78 4.37 6.04 -1.83
CA GLU A 78 3.12 6.56 -2.38
C GLU A 78 1.88 5.97 -1.68
N VAL A 79 0.76 6.67 -1.87
CA VAL A 79 -0.55 6.31 -1.32
C VAL A 79 -1.53 5.98 -2.44
N LEU A 80 -2.27 4.91 -2.25
CA LEU A 80 -3.43 4.51 -3.03
C LEU A 80 -4.69 4.73 -2.20
N LEU A 81 -5.62 5.55 -2.71
CA LEU A 81 -6.98 5.65 -2.20
C LEU A 81 -7.91 4.77 -3.05
N LEU A 82 -8.46 3.73 -2.44
CA LEU A 82 -9.50 2.91 -3.05
C LEU A 82 -10.86 3.47 -2.63
N VAL A 83 -11.60 4.01 -3.59
CA VAL A 83 -12.90 4.66 -3.38
C VAL A 83 -13.99 3.91 -4.16
N GLY A 84 -15.19 3.80 -3.60
CA GLY A 84 -16.32 3.14 -4.29
C GLY A 84 -16.83 3.93 -5.49
N ASP A 85 -16.96 5.25 -5.34
CA ASP A 85 -17.39 6.17 -6.39
C ASP A 85 -16.51 7.43 -6.35
N ILE A 86 -15.73 7.64 -7.43
CA ILE A 86 -14.76 8.74 -7.50
C ILE A 86 -15.42 10.11 -7.59
N ASP A 87 -16.61 10.21 -8.20
CA ASP A 87 -17.32 11.47 -8.35
C ASP A 87 -17.92 11.90 -7.01
N LEU A 88 -18.56 10.97 -6.29
CA LEU A 88 -19.06 11.22 -4.94
C LEU A 88 -17.93 11.51 -3.95
N PHE A 89 -16.84 10.74 -4.01
CA PHE A 89 -15.65 10.99 -3.18
C PHE A 89 -15.08 12.38 -3.44
N THR A 90 -14.88 12.76 -4.71
CA THR A 90 -14.32 14.07 -5.08
C THR A 90 -15.27 15.21 -4.70
N ALA A 91 -16.59 15.01 -4.76
CA ALA A 91 -17.56 16.00 -4.31
C ALA A 91 -17.51 16.21 -2.79
N GLN A 92 -17.30 15.14 -2.01
CA GLN A 92 -17.23 15.21 -0.54
C GLN A 92 -15.87 15.67 -0.03
N TYR A 93 -14.78 15.28 -0.69
CA TYR A 93 -13.40 15.60 -0.34
C TYR A 93 -12.67 16.33 -1.49
N PRO A 94 -13.15 17.52 -1.91
CA PRO A 94 -12.61 18.22 -3.08
C PRO A 94 -11.13 18.60 -2.95
N GLN A 95 -10.62 18.72 -1.73
CA GLN A 95 -9.22 19.00 -1.43
C GLN A 95 -8.27 17.81 -1.69
N LEU A 96 -8.81 16.60 -1.93
CA LEU A 96 -8.03 15.38 -2.14
C LEU A 96 -8.06 14.88 -3.58
N GLY A 97 -8.70 15.63 -4.49
CA GLY A 97 -9.03 15.14 -5.83
C GLY A 97 -7.85 14.47 -6.54
N ALA A 98 -8.09 13.28 -7.09
CA ALA A 98 -7.27 12.42 -7.99
C ALA A 98 -5.72 12.35 -7.84
N GLY A 99 -5.12 13.05 -6.89
CA GLY A 99 -3.67 13.28 -6.81
C GLY A 99 -3.27 13.37 -5.35
N GLN A 100 -2.48 12.38 -4.95
CA GLN A 100 -1.92 12.14 -3.62
C GLN A 100 -1.86 13.36 -2.70
N HIS A 101 -2.73 13.37 -1.71
CA HIS A 101 -2.65 14.27 -0.58
C HIS A 101 -2.98 13.51 0.70
N ARG A 102 -1.97 13.42 1.59
CA ARG A 102 -2.16 13.02 2.99
C ARG A 102 -3.24 13.89 3.61
N LEU A 103 -4.25 13.28 4.23
CA LEU A 103 -5.28 14.01 4.96
C LEU A 103 -4.65 14.87 6.06
N PRO A 104 -4.86 16.20 6.07
CA PRO A 104 -4.52 17.00 7.24
C PRO A 104 -5.58 16.72 8.32
N GLY A 105 -5.28 15.87 9.31
CA GLY A 105 -6.18 15.75 10.47
C GLY A 105 -6.10 14.53 11.38
N LEU A 106 -5.26 13.52 11.12
CA LEU A 106 -5.20 12.35 12.01
C LEU A 106 -3.78 12.22 12.60
N GLN A 107 -3.64 12.75 13.83
CA GLN A 107 -2.66 12.29 14.81
C GLN A 107 -3.33 11.24 15.70
#